data_AF-A0A2N0HZJ3-F1
#
_entry.id   AF-A0A2N0HZJ3-F1
#
_cell.length_a   1.000
_cell.length_b   1.000
_cell.length_c   1.000
_cell.angle_alpha   90.00
_cell.angle_beta   90.00
_cell.angle_gamma   90.00
#
_symmetry.space_group_name_H-M   'P 1'
#
loop_
_entity.id
_entity.type
_entity.pdbx_description
1 polymer ?
#
loop_
_entity_poly.entity_id
_entity_poly.type
_entity_poly.pdbx_seq_one_letter_code
_entity_poly.pdbx_strand_id
1 'polypeptide(L)'
;MYKKITLITTLAALSACSGAPSDTEIREALARELTLQKPDFIQADVPAIVAKFKVISCSKAEPSGYNCDVENGEGRVINTRMVKTDKGWTALQK
;
A
#
# COMPACT_ATOMS: atom_id res chain seq x y z
N MET A 1 43.93 -29.21 11.03
CA MET A 1 43.39 -27.83 11.18
C MET A 1 42.13 -27.73 10.31
N TYR A 2 40.94 -27.88 10.91
CA TYR A 2 39.68 -27.89 10.15
C TYR A 2 38.99 -26.53 10.27
N LYS A 3 38.85 -25.86 9.13
CA LYS A 3 38.36 -24.50 8.97
C LYS A 3 36.83 -24.51 9.18
N LYS A 4 36.35 -23.84 10.23
CA LYS A 4 34.92 -23.70 10.55
C LYS A 4 34.23 -22.89 9.43
N ILE A 5 33.33 -23.52 8.69
CA ILE A 5 32.43 -22.85 7.75
C ILE A 5 31.17 -22.50 8.53
N THR A 6 31.09 -21.25 9.01
CA THR A 6 29.87 -20.68 9.58
C THR A 6 28.96 -20.27 8.43
N LEU A 7 27.97 -21.11 8.11
CA LEU A 7 26.90 -20.78 7.17
C LEU A 7 25.87 -19.91 7.89
N ILE A 8 25.93 -18.59 7.69
CA ILE A 8 24.89 -17.65 8.15
C ILE A 8 23.75 -17.72 7.13
N THR A 9 22.75 -18.54 7.42
CA THR A 9 21.52 -18.62 6.62
C THR A 9 20.60 -17.49 7.06
N THR A 10 20.73 -16.32 6.46
CA THR A 10 19.77 -15.22 6.61
C THR A 10 18.49 -15.59 5.86
N LEU A 11 17.53 -16.23 6.54
CA LEU A 11 16.16 -16.34 6.04
C LEU A 11 15.57 -14.93 6.05
N ALA A 12 15.67 -14.23 4.92
CA ALA A 12 14.84 -13.07 4.64
C ALA A 12 13.38 -13.53 4.74
N ALA A 13 12.63 -12.92 5.64
CA ALA A 13 11.23 -13.22 5.87
C ALA A 13 10.43 -13.06 4.57
N LEU A 14 10.00 -14.16 3.97
CA LEU A 14 8.92 -14.18 2.97
C LEU A 14 7.55 -13.94 3.63
N SER A 15 7.44 -13.03 4.60
CA SER A 15 6.16 -12.69 5.25
C SER A 15 5.29 -11.77 4.38
N ALA A 16 5.25 -12.02 3.08
CA ALA A 16 4.34 -11.35 2.13
C ALA A 16 3.33 -12.33 1.49
N CYS A 17 3.14 -13.52 2.07
CA CYS A 17 2.11 -14.48 1.67
C CYS A 17 0.70 -13.96 2.05
N SER A 18 0.14 -13.13 1.18
CA SER A 18 -1.29 -12.86 0.99
C SER A 18 -2.11 -12.31 2.18
N GLY A 19 -1.50 -11.52 3.06
CA GLY A 19 -2.23 -10.71 4.04
C GLY A 19 -2.91 -9.49 3.41
N ALA A 20 -3.86 -8.90 4.13
CA ALA A 20 -4.42 -7.59 3.78
C ALA A 20 -3.31 -6.52 3.70
N PRO A 21 -3.47 -5.47 2.86
CA PRO A 21 -2.53 -4.37 2.87
C PRO A 21 -2.56 -3.67 4.24
N SER A 22 -1.39 -3.28 4.73
CA SER A 22 -1.26 -2.39 5.88
C SER A 22 -1.65 -0.96 5.54
N ASP A 23 -1.99 -0.15 6.56
CA ASP A 23 -2.29 1.27 6.40
C ASP A 23 -1.21 2.03 5.64
N THR A 24 0.06 1.72 5.92
CA THR A 24 1.20 2.32 5.22
C THR A 24 1.19 1.95 3.75
N GLU A 25 1.00 0.67 3.41
CA GLU A 25 0.92 0.21 2.02
C GLU A 25 -0.28 0.84 1.28
N ILE A 26 -1.40 1.08 1.97
CA ILE A 26 -2.57 1.77 1.40
C ILE A 26 -2.24 3.23 1.09
N ARG A 27 -1.66 3.96 2.05
CA ARG A 27 -1.27 5.36 1.84
C ARG A 27 -0.24 5.52 0.72
N GLU A 28 0.75 4.62 0.66
CA GLU A 28 1.73 4.62 -0.41
C GLU A 28 1.11 4.35 -1.79
N ALA A 29 0.18 3.40 -1.88
CA ALA A 29 -0.53 3.12 -3.12
C ALA A 29 -1.40 4.31 -3.56
N LEU A 30 -2.09 4.96 -2.61
CA LEU A 30 -2.86 6.16 -2.86
C LEU A 30 -1.98 7.34 -3.28
N ALA A 31 -0.79 7.48 -2.70
CA ALA A 31 0.17 8.53 -3.07
C ALA A 31 0.63 8.34 -4.52
N ARG A 32 0.95 7.10 -4.92
CA ARG A 32 1.31 6.79 -6.31
C ARG A 32 0.18 7.12 -7.25
N GLU A 33 -1.04 6.68 -6.95
CA GLU A 33 -2.21 6.95 -7.80
C GLU A 33 -2.50 8.44 -7.93
N LEU A 34 -2.48 9.20 -6.82
CA LEU A 34 -2.67 10.65 -6.84
C LEU A 34 -1.57 11.38 -7.61
N THR A 35 -0.34 10.87 -7.61
CA THR A 35 0.76 11.42 -8.40
C THR A 35 0.55 11.15 -9.89
N LEU A 36 0.02 9.98 -10.27
CA LEU A 36 -0.29 9.66 -11.67
C LEU A 36 -1.49 10.44 -12.21
N GLN A 37 -2.48 10.71 -11.36
CA GLN A 37 -3.70 11.42 -11.75
C GLN A 37 -3.55 12.93 -11.81
N LYS A 38 -2.61 13.51 -11.06
CA LYS A 38 -2.41 14.96 -11.05
C LYS A 38 -1.42 15.37 -12.12
N PRO A 39 -1.77 16.31 -13.01
CA PRO A 39 -0.79 16.91 -13.90
C PRO A 39 0.33 17.59 -13.11
N ASP A 40 1.56 17.53 -13.61
CA ASP A 40 2.76 18.09 -12.97
C ASP A 40 2.64 19.60 -12.64
N PHE A 41 1.70 20.33 -13.27
CA PHE A 41 1.45 21.75 -13.00
C PHE A 41 0.60 22.01 -11.74
N ILE A 42 -0.02 20.98 -11.14
CA ILE A 42 -0.71 21.09 -9.86
C ILE A 42 0.33 20.83 -8.75
N GLN A 43 0.76 21.88 -8.04
CA GLN A 43 1.61 21.76 -6.84
C GLN A 43 0.80 21.18 -5.65
N ALA A 44 0.42 19.91 -5.75
CA ALA A 44 -0.18 19.20 -4.62
C ALA A 44 0.93 18.55 -3.80
N ASP A 45 0.97 18.87 -2.51
CA ASP A 45 1.76 18.11 -1.53
C ASP A 45 1.07 16.76 -1.29
N VAL A 46 1.27 15.81 -2.22
CA VAL A 46 0.70 14.46 -2.17
C VAL A 46 1.05 13.77 -0.84
N PRO A 47 2.30 13.81 -0.33
CA PRO A 47 2.62 13.30 1.00
C PRO A 47 1.74 13.87 2.11
N ALA A 48 1.56 15.19 2.18
CA ALA A 48 0.71 15.82 3.19
C ALA A 48 -0.77 15.49 3.01
N ILE A 49 -1.22 15.24 1.78
CA ILE A 49 -2.59 14.81 1.49
C ILE A 49 -2.80 13.38 2.02
N VAL A 50 -1.97 12.41 1.63
CA VAL A 50 -2.15 11.00 2.03
C VAL A 50 -1.90 10.76 3.52
N ALA A 51 -1.09 11.60 4.18
CA ALA A 51 -0.89 11.54 5.62
C ALA A 51 -2.21 11.77 6.39
N LYS A 52 -3.17 12.47 5.80
CA LYS A 52 -4.50 12.72 6.40
C LYS A 52 -5.47 11.56 6.19
N PHE A 53 -5.10 10.54 5.41
CA PHE A 53 -5.99 9.41 5.12
C PHE A 53 -5.98 8.43 6.29
N LYS A 54 -7.17 8.04 6.73
CA LYS A 54 -7.38 7.01 7.75
C LYS A 54 -8.07 5.82 7.14
N VAL A 55 -7.46 4.65 7.30
CA VAL A 55 -8.08 3.39 6.88
C VAL A 55 -9.12 3.02 7.92
N ILE A 56 -10.38 2.90 7.51
CA ILE A 56 -11.50 2.54 8.38
C ILE A 56 -11.67 1.02 8.40
N SER A 57 -11.71 0.43 7.21
CA SER A 57 -11.92 -1.00 7.04
C SER A 57 -11.21 -1.47 5.78
N CYS A 58 -10.76 -2.73 5.77
CA CYS A 58 -10.32 -3.41 4.56
C CYS A 58 -10.85 -4.84 4.59
N SER A 59 -11.57 -5.21 3.53
CA SER A 59 -12.14 -6.55 3.37
C SER A 59 -11.60 -7.19 2.09
N LYS A 60 -11.37 -8.50 2.12
CA LYS A 60 -10.89 -9.21 0.95
C LYS A 60 -12.00 -9.24 -0.11
N ALA A 61 -11.71 -8.73 -1.30
CA ALA A 61 -12.64 -8.70 -2.43
C ALA A 61 -12.42 -9.91 -3.34
N GLU A 62 -11.17 -10.25 -3.62
CA GLU A 62 -10.76 -11.34 -4.50
C GLU A 62 -9.38 -11.89 -4.08
N PRO A 63 -8.85 -12.97 -4.68
CA PRO A 63 -7.60 -13.58 -4.24
C PRO A 63 -6.41 -12.62 -4.14
N SER A 64 -6.34 -11.63 -5.04
CA SER A 64 -5.28 -10.63 -5.13
C SER A 64 -5.72 -9.22 -4.75
N GLY A 65 -6.91 -9.03 -4.18
CA GLY A 65 -7.49 -7.70 -4.00
C GLY A 65 -8.38 -7.52 -2.78
N TYR A 66 -8.38 -6.29 -2.27
CA TYR A 66 -9.10 -5.85 -1.08
C TYR A 66 -9.92 -4.60 -1.42
N ASN A 67 -11.12 -4.49 -0.87
CA ASN A 67 -11.87 -3.23 -0.85
C ASN A 67 -11.62 -2.57 0.50
N CYS A 68 -11.10 -1.35 0.47
CA CYS A 68 -10.78 -0.57 1.66
C CYS A 68 -11.63 0.70 1.71
N ASP A 69 -12.25 0.95 2.87
CA ASP A 69 -12.89 2.22 3.16
C ASP A 69 -11.86 3.13 3.82
N VAL A 70 -11.68 4.32 3.24
CA VAL A 70 -10.66 5.28 3.67
C VAL A 70 -11.31 6.64 3.85
N GLU A 71 -11.16 7.22 5.04
CA GLU A 71 -11.55 8.60 5.31
C GLU A 71 -10.43 9.53 4.81
N ASN A 72 -10.76 10.50 3.96
CA ASN A 72 -9.83 11.54 3.54
C ASN A 72 -9.69 12.63 4.63
N GLY A 73 -8.78 13.58 4.43
CA GLY A 73 -8.58 14.70 5.38
C GLY A 73 -9.77 15.66 5.56
N GLU A 74 -10.87 15.46 4.82
CA GLU A 74 -12.10 16.25 4.88
C GLU A 74 -13.23 15.48 5.59
N GLY A 75 -12.96 14.28 6.11
CA GLY A 75 -13.96 13.43 6.77
C GLY A 75 -14.85 12.65 5.80
N ARG A 76 -14.54 12.66 4.49
CA ARG A 76 -15.28 11.88 3.49
C ARG A 76 -14.71 10.48 3.40
N VAL A 77 -15.57 9.49 3.54
CA VAL A 77 -15.21 8.09 3.30
C VAL A 77 -15.29 7.79 1.80
N ILE A 78 -14.20 7.27 1.25
CA ILE A 78 -14.10 6.74 -0.11
C ILE A 78 -13.81 5.24 -0.05
N ASN A 79 -14.39 4.49 -0.98
CA ASN A 79 -14.03 3.10 -1.18
C ASN A 79 -12.91 3.03 -2.24
N THR A 80 -11.81 2.35 -1.92
CA THR A 80 -10.70 2.13 -2.85
C THR A 80 -10.43 0.63 -2.99
N ARG A 81 -10.21 0.17 -4.21
CA ARG A 81 -9.84 -1.22 -4.48
C ARG A 81 -8.33 -1.34 -4.51
N MET A 82 -7.78 -2.12 -3.60
CA MET A 82 -6.36 -2.40 -3.48
C MET A 82 -6.05 -3.72 -4.19
N VAL A 83 -5.15 -3.71 -5.17
CA VAL A 83 -4.72 -4.93 -5.88
C VAL A 83 -3.22 -5.12 -5.74
N LYS A 84 -2.79 -6.33 -5.35
CA LYS A 84 -1.37 -6.65 -5.26
C LYS A 84 -0.80 -6.94 -6.65
N THR A 85 0.20 -6.15 -7.06
CA THR A 85 0.94 -6.28 -8.32
C THR A 85 2.40 -6.65 -8.04
N ASP A 86 3.19 -6.83 -9.09
CA ASP A 86 4.65 -6.97 -9.03
C ASP A 86 5.34 -5.76 -8.39
N LYS A 87 4.76 -4.57 -8.53
CA LYS A 87 5.24 -3.30 -7.93
C LYS A 87 4.69 -3.06 -6.52
N GLY A 88 4.04 -4.05 -5.91
CA GLY A 88 3.35 -3.91 -4.62
C GLY A 88 1.86 -3.56 -4.79
N TRP A 89 1.25 -2.99 -3.76
CA TRP A 89 -0.17 -2.65 -3.76
C TRP A 89 -0.47 -1.46 -4.67
N THR A 90 -1.51 -1.58 -5.48
CA THR A 90 -2.03 -0.51 -6.34
C THR A 90 -3.43 -0.15 -5.89
N ALA A 91 -3.69 1.15 -5.70
CA ALA A 91 -5.00 1.67 -5.40
C ALA A 91 -5.71 1.98 -6.72
N LEU A 92 -6.78 1.27 -7.01
CA LEU A 92 -7.64 1.53 -8.15
C LEU A 92 -8.77 2.44 -7.66
N GLN A 93 -8.76 3.68 -8.12
CA GLN A 93 -9.93 4.55 -7.99
C GLN A 93 -10.96 4.13 -9.04
N LYS A 94 -12.21 3.95 -8.61
CA LYS A 94 -13.36 3.79 -9.51
C LYS A 94 -13.97 5.14 -9.82
#